data_AF-A0A5B1RA00-F1
#
_entry.id   AF-A0A5B1RA00-F1
#
_cell.length_a   1.000
_cell.length_b   1.000
_cell.length_c   1.000
_cell.angle_alpha   90.00
_cell.angle_beta   90.00
_cell.angle_gamma   90.00
#
_symmetry.space_group_name_H-M   'P 1'
#
loop_
_entity.id
_entity.type
_entity.pdbx_description
1 polymer ?
#
loop_
_entity_poly.entity_id
_entity_poly.type
_entity_poly.pdbx_seq_one_letter_code
_entity_poly.pdbx_strand_id
1 'polypeptide(L)'
;MSSHIPSAAYNDIFMPLNSLEHHYTSTKDSTLLIESILELTEVITNKTDDHWEACFMMGVPPLLTKILFDEETYYREELCSHIFNLFTLIISRVCDREESMTRLKRSPSKELVGLGNDLLARFNRLRSLIVAQNSEFPQSGVSFVKFIRAYYNFCASKNRYSELKIVPVNSLVMYTWVHRVNHVADDATLHIINELSKDWSTVGRTTFCCTMMLDCGGPDVIAQRFKQELQRPDLCSEDFGACLRVLRHFGEKPQADCFIPALVRCDMLKTLYESLSTHVTGDHQEWMAIHKLATLLRALFTKSVEMTSPKTYKHIEYPLAFMSRAATLGPQHDSIDGVCTDHWVPFCDTICQHVLKFRQGSPKRVFMEEAIRHYLQPTIDSLNTYRSENPESHINNNYNWTKTMNAWIKLGKVLTSR
;
A
#
# COMPACT_ATOMS: atom_id res chain seq x y z
N MET A 1 2.74 -20.88 -51.96
CA MET A 1 3.41 -21.16 -50.68
C MET A 1 4.56 -20.19 -50.56
N SER A 2 4.38 -19.11 -49.79
CA SER A 2 5.44 -18.11 -49.58
C SER A 2 6.37 -18.65 -48.49
N SER A 3 7.61 -18.97 -48.84
CA SER A 3 8.67 -19.32 -47.91
C SER A 3 9.02 -18.09 -47.07
N HIS A 4 8.44 -17.98 -45.88
CA HIS A 4 8.89 -17.00 -44.88
C HIS A 4 10.30 -17.37 -44.43
N ILE A 5 11.30 -16.65 -44.94
CA ILE A 5 12.63 -16.65 -44.36
C ILE A 5 12.49 -16.07 -42.93
N PRO A 6 12.98 -16.75 -41.87
CA PRO A 6 12.99 -16.18 -40.53
C PRO A 6 13.73 -14.84 -40.56
N SER A 7 13.13 -13.77 -40.06
CA SER A 7 13.84 -12.50 -39.94
C SER A 7 15.03 -12.67 -38.98
N ALA A 8 16.07 -11.84 -39.10
CA ALA A 8 17.26 -11.93 -38.22
C ALA A 8 16.89 -12.00 -36.73
N ALA A 9 15.83 -11.28 -36.34
CA ALA A 9 15.24 -11.30 -35.00
C ALA A 9 14.80 -12.69 -34.51
N TYR A 10 14.32 -13.57 -35.41
CA TYR A 10 13.98 -14.94 -35.04
C TYR A 10 15.20 -15.75 -34.67
N ASN A 11 16.28 -15.62 -35.43
CA ASN A 11 17.50 -16.37 -35.16
C ASN A 11 18.17 -15.87 -33.87
N ASP A 12 18.13 -14.57 -33.63
CA ASP A 12 18.67 -13.93 -32.42
C ASP A 12 17.94 -14.41 -31.14
N ILE A 13 16.63 -14.72 -31.22
CA ILE A 13 15.86 -15.28 -30.09
C ILE A 13 15.94 -16.81 -30.04
N PHE A 14 15.99 -17.48 -31.19
CA PHE A 14 15.94 -18.94 -31.29
C PHE A 14 17.09 -19.60 -30.52
N MET A 15 18.32 -19.12 -30.72
CA MET A 15 19.50 -19.71 -30.09
C MET A 15 19.45 -19.67 -28.56
N PRO A 16 19.28 -18.50 -27.91
CA PRO A 16 19.25 -18.44 -26.45
C PRO A 16 17.99 -19.11 -25.87
N LEU A 17 16.85 -19.11 -26.59
CA LEU A 17 15.66 -19.82 -26.15
C LEU A 17 15.82 -21.34 -26.18
N ASN A 18 16.40 -21.88 -27.25
CA ASN A 18 16.64 -23.32 -27.37
C ASN A 18 17.69 -23.79 -26.36
N SER A 19 18.73 -22.98 -26.10
CA SER A 19 19.68 -23.23 -25.02
C SER A 19 18.99 -23.26 -23.66
N LEU A 20 18.11 -22.28 -23.38
CA LEU A 20 17.32 -22.26 -22.14
C LEU A 20 16.47 -23.53 -21.97
N GLU A 21 15.74 -23.93 -23.02
CA GLU A 21 14.91 -25.13 -22.97
C GLU A 21 15.75 -26.41 -22.81
N HIS A 22 16.86 -26.51 -23.52
CA HIS A 22 17.77 -27.65 -23.41
C HIS A 22 18.38 -27.75 -22.00
N HIS A 23 18.92 -26.65 -21.48
CA HIS A 23 19.50 -26.61 -20.14
C HIS A 23 18.45 -26.88 -19.06
N TYR A 24 17.21 -26.39 -19.23
CA TYR A 24 16.15 -26.63 -18.26
C TYR A 24 15.66 -28.08 -18.24
N THR A 25 15.61 -28.74 -19.40
CA THR A 25 15.11 -30.11 -19.53
C THR A 25 16.17 -31.17 -19.31
N SER A 26 17.43 -30.90 -19.64
CA SER A 26 18.48 -31.91 -19.71
C SER A 26 19.51 -31.82 -18.58
N THR A 27 20.06 -30.63 -18.32
CA THR A 27 21.18 -30.47 -17.38
C THR A 27 20.76 -29.91 -16.03
N LYS A 28 19.71 -29.08 -16.02
CA LYS A 28 19.29 -28.24 -14.90
C LYS A 28 20.44 -27.44 -14.27
N ASP A 29 21.47 -27.10 -15.04
CA ASP A 29 22.61 -26.32 -14.59
C ASP A 29 22.21 -24.85 -14.40
N SER A 30 22.31 -24.35 -13.16
CA SER A 30 21.89 -22.98 -12.82
C SER A 30 22.65 -21.91 -13.58
N THR A 31 23.96 -22.07 -13.79
CA THR A 31 24.79 -21.05 -14.43
C THR A 31 24.40 -20.91 -15.90
N LEU A 32 24.27 -22.04 -16.60
CA LEU A 32 23.88 -22.06 -18.01
C LEU A 32 22.44 -21.56 -18.22
N LEU A 33 21.54 -21.82 -17.26
CA LEU A 33 20.18 -21.27 -17.27
C LEU A 33 20.18 -19.74 -17.11
N ILE A 34 20.98 -19.22 -16.17
CA ILE A 34 21.10 -17.78 -15.94
C ILE A 34 21.69 -17.08 -17.17
N GLU A 35 22.75 -17.63 -17.76
CA GLU A 35 23.35 -17.11 -18.99
C GLU A 35 22.35 -17.04 -20.13
N SER A 36 21.57 -18.10 -20.36
CA SER A 36 20.51 -18.08 -21.38
C SER A 36 19.42 -17.02 -21.11
N ILE A 37 19.03 -16.81 -19.85
CA ILE A 37 18.04 -15.78 -19.49
C ILE A 37 18.61 -14.37 -19.70
N LEU A 38 19.87 -14.14 -19.34
CA LEU A 38 20.54 -12.86 -19.53
C LEU A 38 20.67 -12.53 -21.03
N GLU A 39 21.06 -13.50 -21.84
CA GLU A 39 21.16 -13.35 -23.29
C GLU A 39 19.78 -13.05 -23.90
N LEU A 40 18.73 -13.78 -23.51
CA LEU A 40 17.35 -13.46 -23.91
C LEU A 40 16.95 -12.04 -23.51
N THR A 41 17.30 -11.63 -22.29
CA THR A 41 16.98 -10.29 -21.78
C THR A 41 17.66 -9.21 -22.61
N GLU A 42 18.93 -9.39 -22.95
CA GLU A 42 19.69 -8.45 -23.77
C GLU A 42 19.09 -8.33 -25.17
N VAL A 43 18.78 -9.45 -25.82
CA VAL A 43 18.18 -9.51 -27.16
C VAL A 43 16.83 -8.79 -27.19
N ILE A 44 15.99 -9.00 -26.17
CA ILE A 44 14.66 -8.37 -26.08
C ILE A 44 14.74 -6.88 -25.73
N THR A 45 15.70 -6.49 -24.88
CA THR A 45 15.83 -5.09 -24.41
C THR A 45 16.33 -4.15 -25.51
N ASN A 46 17.25 -4.60 -26.37
CA ASN A 46 18.05 -3.73 -27.23
C ASN A 46 17.57 -3.60 -28.69
N LYS A 47 16.34 -4.01 -29.05
CA LYS A 47 15.98 -4.22 -30.47
C LYS A 47 14.54 -3.84 -30.89
N THR A 48 14.28 -4.00 -32.20
CA THR A 48 13.12 -3.54 -32.99
C THR A 48 11.81 -4.27 -32.67
N ASP A 49 10.68 -3.80 -33.22
CA ASP A 49 9.37 -4.45 -33.08
C ASP A 49 9.37 -5.91 -33.57
N ASP A 50 10.21 -6.27 -34.56
CA ASP A 50 10.40 -7.65 -35.01
C ASP A 50 10.93 -8.60 -33.92
N HIS A 51 11.75 -8.10 -32.97
CA HIS A 51 12.27 -8.92 -31.86
C HIS A 51 11.20 -9.15 -30.80
N TRP A 52 10.39 -8.14 -30.53
CA TRP A 52 9.22 -8.27 -29.68
C TRP A 52 8.22 -9.27 -30.28
N GLU A 53 7.98 -9.19 -31.58
CA GLU A 53 7.12 -10.15 -32.29
C GLU A 53 7.68 -11.59 -32.23
N ALA A 54 8.99 -11.76 -32.48
CA ALA A 54 9.66 -13.05 -32.38
C ALA A 54 9.62 -13.63 -30.96
N CYS A 55 9.73 -12.82 -29.90
CA CYS A 55 9.61 -13.25 -28.51
C CYS A 55 8.30 -14.02 -28.24
N PHE A 56 7.17 -13.52 -28.77
CA PHE A 56 5.88 -14.19 -28.62
C PHE A 56 5.72 -15.36 -29.59
N MET A 57 6.13 -15.23 -30.86
CA MET A 57 6.02 -16.32 -31.82
C MET A 57 6.85 -17.55 -31.43
N MET A 58 7.97 -17.33 -30.77
CA MET A 58 8.86 -18.39 -30.27
C MET A 58 8.41 -18.97 -28.91
N GLY A 59 7.43 -18.37 -28.24
CA GLY A 59 6.89 -18.89 -26.99
C GLY A 59 7.78 -18.63 -25.77
N VAL A 60 8.51 -17.51 -25.75
CA VAL A 60 9.29 -17.10 -24.57
C VAL A 60 8.40 -16.99 -23.31
N PRO A 61 7.22 -16.33 -23.33
CA PRO A 61 6.42 -16.20 -22.11
C PRO A 61 5.89 -17.52 -21.52
N PRO A 62 5.37 -18.45 -22.33
CA PRO A 62 5.03 -19.79 -21.87
C PRO A 62 6.21 -20.56 -21.24
N LEU A 63 7.42 -20.48 -21.81
CA LEU A 63 8.58 -21.17 -21.26
C LEU A 63 8.99 -20.61 -19.90
N LEU A 64 9.06 -19.29 -19.76
CA LEU A 64 9.37 -18.66 -18.47
C LEU A 64 8.31 -19.00 -17.41
N THR A 65 7.03 -19.06 -17.80
CA THR A 65 5.95 -19.54 -16.92
C THR A 65 6.18 -20.98 -16.46
N LYS A 66 6.57 -21.87 -17.37
CA LYS A 66 6.90 -23.27 -17.06
C LYS A 66 8.06 -23.38 -16.05
N ILE A 67 9.09 -22.53 -16.19
CA ILE A 67 10.23 -22.51 -15.26
C ILE A 67 9.79 -21.98 -13.88
N LEU A 68 8.98 -20.93 -13.82
CA LEU A 68 8.42 -20.41 -12.57
C LEU A 68 7.44 -21.38 -11.88
N PHE A 69 6.91 -22.36 -12.60
CA PHE A 69 6.03 -23.38 -12.00
C PHE A 69 6.82 -24.48 -11.28
N ASP A 70 8.10 -24.64 -11.58
CA ASP A 70 9.00 -25.56 -10.88
C ASP A 70 9.45 -24.95 -9.54
N GLU A 71 9.26 -25.71 -8.47
CA GLU A 71 9.60 -25.29 -7.11
C GLU A 71 11.11 -25.17 -6.92
N GLU A 72 11.90 -25.95 -7.66
CA GLU A 72 13.37 -25.90 -7.63
C GLU A 72 13.92 -24.54 -8.06
N THR A 73 13.17 -23.80 -8.90
CA THR A 73 13.55 -22.46 -9.36
C THR A 73 13.68 -21.47 -8.20
N TYR A 74 12.85 -21.60 -7.16
CA TYR A 74 12.83 -20.65 -6.04
C TYR A 74 14.01 -20.82 -5.08
N TYR A 75 14.69 -21.96 -5.11
CA TYR A 75 15.94 -22.19 -4.36
C TYR A 75 17.18 -21.64 -5.09
N ARG A 76 16.99 -21.05 -6.26
CA ARG A 76 18.06 -20.48 -7.11
C ARG A 76 17.82 -18.97 -7.25
N GLU A 77 18.30 -18.20 -6.27
CA GLU A 77 18.04 -16.74 -6.16
C GLU A 77 18.22 -16.00 -7.49
N GLU A 78 19.41 -16.13 -8.09
CA GLU A 78 19.78 -15.37 -9.29
C GLU A 78 18.87 -15.73 -10.47
N LEU A 79 18.64 -17.03 -10.70
CA LEU A 79 17.76 -17.51 -11.76
C LEU A 79 16.34 -16.97 -11.58
N CYS A 80 15.78 -17.11 -10.38
CA CYS A 80 14.43 -16.64 -10.06
C CYS A 80 14.29 -15.12 -10.26
N SER A 81 15.27 -14.35 -9.78
CA SER A 81 15.33 -12.90 -9.94
C SER A 81 15.40 -12.47 -11.41
N HIS A 82 16.26 -13.11 -12.21
CA HIS A 82 16.38 -12.81 -13.64
C HIS A 82 15.13 -13.15 -14.44
N ILE A 83 14.47 -14.27 -14.12
CA ILE A 83 13.19 -14.63 -14.75
C ILE A 83 12.12 -13.59 -14.41
N PHE A 84 11.98 -13.18 -13.15
CA PHE A 84 11.03 -12.13 -12.77
C PHE A 84 11.32 -10.80 -13.48
N ASN A 85 12.58 -10.40 -13.61
CA ASN A 85 12.96 -9.16 -14.30
C ASN A 85 12.66 -9.22 -15.81
N LEU A 86 12.95 -10.34 -16.48
CA LEU A 86 12.60 -10.54 -17.89
C LEU A 86 11.07 -10.51 -18.09
N PHE A 87 10.32 -11.16 -17.22
CA PHE A 87 8.85 -11.11 -17.24
C PHE A 87 8.31 -9.70 -17.00
N THR A 88 8.90 -8.98 -16.05
CA THR A 88 8.56 -7.56 -15.78
C THR A 88 8.75 -6.73 -17.04
N LEU A 89 9.88 -6.89 -17.73
CA LEU A 89 10.17 -6.19 -18.99
C LEU A 89 9.12 -6.48 -20.05
N ILE A 90 8.80 -7.76 -20.26
CA ILE A 90 7.83 -8.20 -21.28
C ILE A 90 6.45 -7.57 -21.02
N ILE A 91 5.95 -7.72 -19.79
CA ILE A 91 4.62 -7.24 -19.41
C ILE A 91 4.53 -5.71 -19.46
N SER A 92 5.60 -5.01 -19.06
CA SER A 92 5.60 -3.55 -19.02
C SER A 92 5.59 -2.90 -20.41
N ARG A 93 5.97 -3.63 -21.46
CA ARG A 93 6.14 -3.09 -22.82
C ARG A 93 5.14 -3.63 -23.83
N VAL A 94 4.48 -4.74 -23.53
CA VAL A 94 3.60 -5.43 -24.48
C VAL A 94 2.48 -4.54 -25.03
N CYS A 95 1.84 -3.72 -24.19
CA CYS A 95 0.73 -2.86 -24.62
C CYS A 95 1.18 -1.78 -25.61
N ASP A 96 2.36 -1.19 -25.38
CA ASP A 96 2.89 -0.11 -26.23
C ASP A 96 3.31 -0.63 -27.61
N ARG A 97 3.72 -1.91 -27.67
CA ARG A 97 4.27 -2.55 -28.87
C ARG A 97 3.24 -3.36 -29.64
N GLU A 98 2.10 -3.71 -29.03
CA GLU A 98 1.13 -4.63 -29.60
C GLU A 98 0.62 -4.23 -30.98
N GLU A 99 0.38 -2.94 -31.20
CA GLU A 99 -0.11 -2.42 -32.48
C GLU A 99 0.91 -2.57 -33.63
N SER A 100 2.20 -2.68 -33.28
CA SER A 100 3.29 -2.90 -34.25
C SER A 100 3.53 -4.38 -34.59
N MET A 101 3.02 -5.32 -33.77
CA MET A 101 3.24 -6.77 -33.91
C MET A 101 2.16 -7.42 -34.80
N THR A 102 2.27 -7.21 -36.11
CA THR A 102 1.20 -7.50 -37.09
C THR A 102 1.12 -8.97 -37.57
N ARG A 103 2.16 -9.78 -37.40
CA ARG A 103 2.24 -11.17 -37.87
C ARG A 103 1.72 -12.18 -36.83
N LEU A 104 1.45 -11.75 -35.61
CA LEU A 104 0.92 -12.60 -34.54
C LEU A 104 -0.55 -12.96 -34.77
N LYS A 105 -0.86 -14.26 -34.71
CA LYS A 105 -2.24 -14.77 -34.84
C LYS A 105 -3.11 -14.46 -33.61
N ARG A 106 -2.49 -14.24 -32.47
CA ARG A 106 -3.15 -13.93 -31.19
C ARG A 106 -2.56 -12.66 -30.62
N SER A 107 -3.41 -11.86 -30.01
CA SER A 107 -2.99 -10.66 -29.27
C SER A 107 -2.04 -11.06 -28.12
N PRO A 108 -0.79 -10.55 -28.11
CA PRO A 108 0.18 -10.85 -27.06
C PRO A 108 -0.31 -10.51 -25.65
N SER A 109 -1.06 -9.42 -25.52
CA SER A 109 -1.62 -9.03 -24.24
C SER A 109 -2.72 -10.03 -23.80
N LYS A 110 -3.56 -10.55 -24.69
CA LYS A 110 -4.50 -11.64 -24.35
C LYS A 110 -3.80 -12.94 -23.93
N GLU A 111 -2.66 -13.26 -24.53
CA GLU A 111 -1.85 -14.41 -24.12
C GLU A 111 -1.32 -14.25 -22.70
N LEU A 112 -0.72 -13.10 -22.39
CA LEU A 112 -0.20 -12.78 -21.06
C LEU A 112 -1.31 -12.73 -20.00
N VAL A 113 -2.50 -12.23 -20.34
CA VAL A 113 -3.71 -12.30 -19.51
C VAL A 113 -4.05 -13.75 -19.16
N GLY A 114 -4.03 -14.64 -20.15
CA GLY A 114 -4.30 -16.07 -19.95
C GLY A 114 -3.29 -16.72 -19.02
N LEU A 115 -2.00 -16.53 -19.28
CA LEU A 115 -0.91 -17.06 -18.44
C LEU A 115 -0.96 -16.50 -17.01
N GLY A 116 -1.31 -15.21 -16.88
CA GLY A 116 -1.33 -14.50 -15.61
C GLY A 116 -2.29 -15.08 -14.58
N ASN A 117 -3.45 -15.59 -14.99
CA ASN A 117 -4.39 -16.23 -14.06
C ASN A 117 -3.78 -17.48 -13.39
N ASP A 118 -3.14 -18.34 -14.18
CA ASP A 118 -2.50 -19.55 -13.68
C ASP A 118 -1.25 -19.23 -12.85
N LEU A 119 -0.46 -18.24 -13.29
CA LEU A 119 0.69 -17.72 -12.54
C LEU A 119 0.30 -17.20 -11.16
N LEU A 120 -0.70 -16.32 -11.08
CA LEU A 120 -1.16 -15.77 -9.81
C LEU A 120 -1.74 -16.85 -8.91
N ALA A 121 -2.46 -17.83 -9.46
CA ALA A 121 -2.95 -18.97 -8.71
C ALA A 121 -1.79 -19.83 -8.17
N ARG A 122 -0.74 -20.04 -8.96
CA ARG A 122 0.46 -20.78 -8.54
C ARG A 122 1.25 -20.04 -7.48
N PHE A 123 1.52 -18.75 -7.65
CA PHE A 123 2.20 -17.94 -6.64
C PHE A 123 1.41 -17.91 -5.32
N ASN A 124 0.07 -17.89 -5.37
CA ASN A 124 -0.73 -17.95 -4.14
C ASN A 124 -0.57 -19.29 -3.39
N ARG A 125 -0.30 -20.40 -4.11
CA ARG A 125 0.03 -21.70 -3.48
C ARG A 125 1.47 -21.73 -2.96
N LEU A 126 2.39 -21.13 -3.71
CA LEU A 126 3.82 -21.09 -3.37
C LEU A 126 4.20 -19.93 -2.44
N ARG A 127 3.25 -19.12 -1.99
CA ARG A 127 3.50 -17.87 -1.26
C ARG A 127 4.44 -18.03 -0.06
N SER A 128 4.27 -19.10 0.73
CA SER A 128 5.11 -19.37 1.90
C SER A 128 6.55 -19.72 1.49
N LEU A 129 6.73 -20.46 0.39
CA LEU A 129 8.04 -20.76 -0.18
C LEU A 129 8.69 -19.48 -0.71
N ILE A 130 7.97 -18.69 -1.50
CA ILE A 130 8.44 -17.41 -2.05
C ILE A 130 8.89 -16.48 -0.92
N VAL A 131 8.11 -16.38 0.16
CA VAL A 131 8.46 -15.55 1.32
C VAL A 131 9.68 -16.08 2.07
N ALA A 132 9.73 -17.39 2.34
CA ALA A 132 10.87 -17.99 3.03
C ALA A 132 12.16 -17.72 2.24
N GLN A 133 12.11 -17.91 0.93
CA GLN A 133 13.22 -17.65 0.03
C GLN A 133 13.53 -16.15 -0.09
N ASN A 134 12.53 -15.26 -0.14
CA ASN A 134 12.77 -13.81 -0.15
C ASN A 134 13.42 -13.30 1.15
N SER A 135 13.16 -13.95 2.29
CA SER A 135 13.83 -13.65 3.55
C SER A 135 15.30 -14.08 3.55
N GLU A 136 15.62 -15.18 2.85
CA GLU A 136 16.97 -15.69 2.68
C GLU A 136 17.73 -14.91 1.59
N PHE A 137 17.00 -14.47 0.56
CA PHE A 137 17.48 -13.92 -0.71
C PHE A 137 16.71 -12.63 -1.09
N PRO A 138 17.07 -11.47 -0.50
CA PRO A 138 16.29 -10.24 -0.64
C PRO A 138 16.13 -9.72 -2.08
N GLN A 139 17.06 -10.01 -2.99
CA GLN A 139 17.00 -9.51 -4.37
C GLN A 139 15.88 -10.18 -5.18
N SER A 140 15.63 -11.47 -4.94
CA SER A 140 14.49 -12.18 -5.54
C SER A 140 13.16 -11.51 -5.15
N GLY A 141 13.05 -11.10 -3.88
CA GLY A 141 11.88 -10.37 -3.38
C GLY A 141 11.66 -9.01 -4.06
N VAL A 142 12.74 -8.26 -4.33
CA VAL A 142 12.67 -7.01 -5.11
C VAL A 142 12.13 -7.27 -6.51
N SER A 143 12.70 -8.26 -7.21
CA SER A 143 12.30 -8.62 -8.58
C SER A 143 10.87 -9.13 -8.64
N PHE A 144 10.42 -9.92 -7.65
CA PHE A 144 9.03 -10.35 -7.53
C PHE A 144 8.06 -9.17 -7.38
N VAL A 145 8.37 -8.21 -6.51
CA VAL A 145 7.54 -7.00 -6.33
C VAL A 145 7.48 -6.17 -7.63
N LYS A 146 8.60 -6.02 -8.34
CA LYS A 146 8.64 -5.36 -9.67
C LYS A 146 7.74 -6.07 -10.68
N PHE A 147 7.81 -7.41 -10.72
CA PHE A 147 6.95 -8.23 -11.58
C PHE A 147 5.47 -8.01 -11.26
N ILE A 148 5.09 -8.08 -9.98
CA ILE A 148 3.71 -7.88 -9.57
C ILE A 148 3.21 -6.46 -9.91
N ARG A 149 4.08 -5.45 -9.75
CA ARG A 149 3.78 -4.07 -10.15
C ARG A 149 3.55 -3.95 -11.65
N ALA A 150 4.41 -4.54 -12.47
CA ALA A 150 4.26 -4.54 -13.92
C ALA A 150 2.96 -5.23 -14.34
N TYR A 151 2.65 -6.37 -13.73
CA TYR A 151 1.39 -7.08 -13.97
C TYR A 151 0.17 -6.25 -13.58
N TYR A 152 0.22 -5.58 -12.43
CA TYR A 152 -0.84 -4.65 -12.03
C TYR A 152 -1.03 -3.51 -13.04
N ASN A 153 0.05 -2.81 -13.40
CA ASN A 153 0.00 -1.71 -14.37
C ASN A 153 -0.53 -2.16 -15.73
N PHE A 154 -0.12 -3.34 -16.17
CA PHE A 154 -0.61 -3.98 -17.39
C PHE A 154 -2.14 -4.18 -17.33
N CYS A 155 -2.66 -4.69 -16.21
CA CYS A 155 -4.10 -4.84 -15.99
C CYS A 155 -4.83 -3.50 -15.87
N ALA A 156 -4.20 -2.49 -15.25
CA ALA A 156 -4.77 -1.17 -15.03
C ALA A 156 -4.74 -0.29 -16.29
N SER A 157 -3.97 -0.67 -17.32
CA SER A 157 -3.98 0.02 -18.61
C SER A 157 -5.40 -0.02 -19.20
N LYS A 158 -6.02 1.17 -19.25
CA LYS A 158 -7.48 1.39 -19.25
C LYS A 158 -8.26 0.57 -20.28
N ASN A 159 -9.39 0.01 -19.83
CA ASN A 159 -10.51 -0.56 -20.61
C ASN A 159 -10.25 -1.81 -21.47
N ARG A 160 -9.02 -2.35 -21.54
CA ARG A 160 -8.75 -3.54 -22.38
C ARG A 160 -8.96 -4.88 -21.65
N TYR A 161 -8.70 -4.95 -20.34
CA TYR A 161 -8.66 -6.22 -19.58
C TYR A 161 -9.38 -6.17 -18.21
N SER A 162 -10.61 -5.68 -18.17
CA SER A 162 -11.43 -5.58 -16.94
C SER A 162 -11.78 -6.92 -16.28
N GLU A 163 -11.61 -8.03 -17.00
CA GLU A 163 -11.93 -9.39 -16.52
C GLU A 163 -10.83 -10.00 -15.64
N LEU A 164 -9.63 -9.41 -15.61
CA LEU A 164 -8.56 -9.90 -14.74
C LEU A 164 -8.88 -9.56 -13.29
N LYS A 165 -9.03 -10.60 -12.48
CA LYS A 165 -9.28 -10.49 -11.04
C LYS A 165 -8.08 -9.77 -10.42
N ILE A 166 -8.28 -8.53 -10.01
CA ILE A 166 -7.29 -7.73 -9.27
C ILE A 166 -7.02 -8.37 -7.89
N VAL A 167 -7.98 -9.13 -7.34
CA VAL A 167 -7.96 -9.67 -5.97
C VAL A 167 -6.80 -10.62 -5.64
N PRO A 168 -6.40 -11.60 -6.48
CA PRO A 168 -5.25 -12.47 -6.22
C PRO A 168 -3.92 -11.73 -6.25
N VAL A 169 -3.82 -10.65 -7.03
CA VAL A 169 -2.64 -9.77 -7.06
C VAL A 169 -2.49 -9.07 -5.72
N ASN A 170 -3.56 -8.43 -5.23
CA ASN A 170 -3.56 -7.71 -3.95
C ASN A 170 -3.12 -8.62 -2.79
N SER A 171 -3.59 -9.87 -2.83
CA SER A 171 -3.30 -10.87 -1.81
C SER A 171 -1.82 -11.22 -1.76
N LEU A 172 -1.20 -11.43 -2.92
CA LEU A 172 0.23 -11.69 -3.04
C LEU A 172 1.09 -10.49 -2.65
N VAL A 173 0.70 -9.29 -3.09
CA VAL A 173 1.36 -8.03 -2.73
C VAL A 173 1.36 -7.84 -1.22
N MET A 174 0.19 -7.95 -0.58
CA MET A 174 0.05 -7.79 0.86
C MET A 174 0.79 -8.88 1.63
N TYR A 175 0.65 -10.15 1.23
CA TYR A 175 1.36 -11.25 1.86
C TYR A 175 2.88 -11.05 1.80
N THR A 176 3.39 -10.62 0.64
CA THR A 176 4.82 -10.29 0.48
C THR A 176 5.20 -9.11 1.36
N TRP A 177 4.42 -8.03 1.37
CA TRP A 177 4.70 -6.87 2.21
C TRP A 177 4.75 -7.23 3.70
N VAL A 178 3.80 -8.04 4.18
CA VAL A 178 3.71 -8.45 5.60
C VAL A 178 4.92 -9.28 6.03
N HIS A 179 5.38 -10.19 5.18
CA HIS A 179 6.43 -11.14 5.55
C HIS A 179 7.83 -10.79 5.03
N ARG A 180 8.00 -9.68 4.30
CA ARG A 180 9.31 -9.23 3.85
C ARG A 180 10.12 -8.68 5.01
N VAL A 181 11.30 -9.24 5.21
CA VAL A 181 12.29 -8.77 6.18
C VAL A 181 13.24 -7.80 5.45
N ASN A 182 13.18 -6.52 5.80
CA ASN A 182 14.12 -5.43 5.46
C ASN A 182 13.95 -4.64 4.13
N HIS A 183 13.72 -3.33 4.37
CA HIS A 183 14.32 -2.11 3.82
C HIS A 183 14.97 -2.10 2.43
N VAL A 184 14.25 -1.51 1.47
CA VAL A 184 14.88 -0.73 0.40
C VAL A 184 14.04 0.52 0.17
N ALA A 185 14.67 1.64 -0.21
CA ALA A 185 14.05 2.94 -0.48
C ALA A 185 12.92 2.91 -1.55
N ASP A 186 12.77 1.80 -2.28
CA ASP A 186 11.80 1.61 -3.36
C ASP A 186 10.74 0.53 -3.03
N ASP A 187 10.28 0.42 -1.79
CA ASP A 187 9.16 -0.49 -1.46
C ASP A 187 7.83 0.02 -2.02
N ALA A 188 7.60 -0.22 -3.31
CA ALA A 188 6.37 0.13 -4.02
C ALA A 188 5.15 -0.68 -3.55
N THR A 189 5.32 -1.70 -2.70
CA THR A 189 4.27 -2.66 -2.34
C THR A 189 3.10 -1.96 -1.63
N LEU A 190 3.40 -1.03 -0.73
CA LEU A 190 2.40 -0.24 -0.02
C LEU A 190 1.65 0.73 -0.94
N HIS A 191 2.36 1.35 -1.89
CA HIS A 191 1.77 2.19 -2.92
C HIS A 191 0.85 1.39 -3.84
N ILE A 192 1.25 0.19 -4.24
CA ILE A 192 0.43 -0.72 -5.03
C ILE A 192 -0.85 -1.04 -4.26
N ILE A 193 -0.77 -1.44 -2.98
CA ILE A 193 -1.97 -1.70 -2.16
C ILE A 193 -2.85 -0.45 -2.05
N ASN A 194 -2.24 0.72 -1.84
CA ASN A 194 -2.97 1.99 -1.75
C ASN A 194 -3.71 2.30 -3.05
N GLU A 195 -3.04 2.24 -4.20
CA GLU A 195 -3.65 2.45 -5.53
C GLU A 195 -4.78 1.45 -5.79
N LEU A 196 -4.52 0.18 -5.54
CA LEU A 196 -5.49 -0.90 -5.69
C LEU A 196 -6.74 -0.69 -4.85
N SER A 197 -6.59 -0.10 -3.67
CA SER A 197 -7.69 0.09 -2.73
C SER A 197 -8.63 1.26 -3.06
N LYS A 198 -8.25 2.13 -4.01
CA LYS A 198 -9.03 3.34 -4.35
C LYS A 198 -10.44 3.01 -4.84
N ASP A 199 -10.57 1.94 -5.63
CA ASP A 199 -11.82 1.58 -6.32
C ASP A 199 -12.56 0.41 -5.67
N TRP A 200 -12.13 -0.04 -4.47
CA TRP A 200 -12.82 -1.14 -3.79
C TRP A 200 -14.18 -0.70 -3.26
N SER A 201 -15.21 -1.46 -3.66
CA SER A 201 -16.48 -1.46 -2.94
C SER A 201 -16.27 -1.85 -1.48
N THR A 202 -17.17 -1.42 -0.59
CA THR A 202 -17.12 -1.77 0.84
C THR A 202 -17.05 -3.28 1.07
N VAL A 203 -17.78 -4.06 0.26
CA VAL A 203 -17.76 -5.54 0.29
C VAL A 203 -16.40 -6.07 -0.15
N GLY A 204 -15.85 -5.57 -1.26
CA GLY A 204 -14.54 -6.00 -1.76
C GLY A 204 -13.41 -5.72 -0.77
N ARG A 205 -13.42 -4.54 -0.16
CA ARG A 205 -12.49 -4.16 0.92
C ARG A 205 -12.62 -5.06 2.13
N THR A 206 -13.86 -5.36 2.53
CA THR A 206 -14.14 -6.22 3.68
C THR A 206 -13.60 -7.62 3.47
N THR A 207 -13.91 -8.22 2.31
CA THR A 207 -13.41 -9.55 1.94
C THR A 207 -11.89 -9.57 1.91
N PHE A 208 -11.27 -8.58 1.25
CA PHE A 208 -9.82 -8.47 1.18
C PHE A 208 -9.17 -8.44 2.56
N CYS A 209 -9.60 -7.52 3.44
CA CYS A 209 -8.99 -7.37 4.76
C CYS A 209 -9.16 -8.64 5.62
N CYS A 210 -10.33 -9.29 5.57
CA CYS A 210 -10.58 -10.55 6.25
C CYS A 210 -9.66 -11.67 5.73
N THR A 211 -9.56 -11.83 4.41
CA THR A 211 -8.66 -12.82 3.79
C THR A 211 -7.22 -12.56 4.18
N MET A 212 -6.76 -11.30 4.16
CA MET A 212 -5.38 -10.96 4.50
C MET A 212 -5.04 -11.24 5.96
N MET A 213 -5.94 -10.95 6.89
CA MET A 213 -5.74 -11.31 8.30
C MET A 213 -5.63 -12.82 8.49
N LEU A 214 -6.34 -13.63 7.71
CA LEU A 214 -6.20 -15.10 7.77
C LEU A 214 -4.90 -15.58 7.12
N ASP A 215 -4.61 -15.09 5.92
CA ASP A 215 -3.49 -15.58 5.12
C ASP A 215 -2.13 -15.13 5.68
N CYS A 216 -2.03 -13.94 6.27
CA CYS A 216 -0.76 -13.38 6.74
C CYS A 216 -0.43 -13.72 8.21
N GLY A 217 -1.06 -14.76 8.77
CA GLY A 217 -0.76 -15.23 10.13
C GLY A 217 -1.46 -14.44 11.26
N GLY A 218 -2.50 -13.66 10.96
CA GLY A 218 -3.33 -12.99 11.95
C GLY A 218 -3.21 -11.46 11.98
N PRO A 219 -4.11 -10.79 12.72
CA PRO A 219 -4.12 -9.33 12.85
C PRO A 219 -2.85 -8.78 13.53
N ASP A 220 -2.22 -9.52 14.45
CA ASP A 220 -1.00 -9.09 15.14
C ASP A 220 0.20 -8.96 14.20
N VAL A 221 0.37 -9.89 13.25
CA VAL A 221 1.48 -9.84 12.29
C VAL A 221 1.34 -8.61 11.39
N ILE A 222 0.13 -8.35 10.90
CA ILE A 222 -0.17 -7.17 10.07
C ILE A 222 0.05 -5.88 10.88
N ALA A 223 -0.44 -5.82 12.13
CA ALA A 223 -0.26 -4.66 13.00
C ALA A 223 1.23 -4.36 13.27
N GLN A 224 2.02 -5.41 13.51
CA GLN A 224 3.46 -5.29 13.72
C GLN A 224 4.18 -4.81 12.46
N ARG A 225 3.78 -5.24 11.26
CA ARG A 225 4.35 -4.74 10.01
C ARG A 225 4.06 -3.26 9.79
N PHE A 226 2.82 -2.81 10.02
CA PHE A 226 2.49 -1.37 9.96
C PHE A 226 3.35 -0.56 10.92
N LYS A 227 3.59 -1.07 12.13
CA LYS A 227 4.44 -0.41 13.11
C LYS A 227 5.87 -0.27 12.60
N GLN A 228 6.45 -1.35 12.08
CA GLN A 228 7.79 -1.33 11.50
C GLN A 228 7.90 -0.32 10.36
N GLU A 229 6.89 -0.25 9.48
CA GLU A 229 6.85 0.69 8.37
C GLU A 229 6.84 2.15 8.84
N LEU A 230 6.02 2.48 9.84
CA LEU A 230 5.91 3.83 10.39
C LEU A 230 7.14 4.26 11.20
N GLN A 231 7.96 3.30 11.65
CA GLN A 231 9.19 3.53 12.43
C GLN A 231 10.45 3.52 11.56
N ARG A 232 10.32 3.41 10.23
CA ARG A 232 11.45 3.49 9.31
C ARG A 232 12.18 4.84 9.48
N PRO A 233 13.51 4.86 9.68
CA PRO A 233 14.27 6.10 9.77
C PRO A 233 14.25 6.93 8.48
N ASP A 234 14.06 6.26 7.34
CA ASP A 234 14.03 6.81 5.99
C ASP A 234 12.61 6.96 5.43
N LEU A 235 11.58 6.92 6.29
CA LEU A 235 10.19 7.09 5.86
C LEU A 235 10.03 8.45 5.17
N CYS A 236 9.49 8.44 3.94
CA CYS A 236 9.13 9.67 3.25
C CYS A 236 7.65 10.00 3.45
N SER A 237 7.24 11.25 3.24
CA SER A 237 5.85 11.68 3.41
C SER A 237 4.85 10.91 2.53
N GLU A 238 5.28 10.47 1.35
CA GLU A 238 4.44 9.69 0.44
C GLU A 238 4.17 8.29 0.99
N ASP A 239 5.21 7.60 1.47
CA ASP A 239 5.12 6.28 2.11
C ASP A 239 4.30 6.35 3.39
N PHE A 240 4.52 7.39 4.21
CA PHE A 240 3.71 7.65 5.40
C PHE A 240 2.22 7.76 5.04
N GLY A 241 1.90 8.58 4.03
CA GLY A 241 0.52 8.74 3.56
C GLY A 241 -0.09 7.44 3.02
N ALA A 242 0.68 6.66 2.24
CA ALA A 242 0.23 5.37 1.75
C ALA A 242 -0.03 4.39 2.90
N CYS A 243 0.85 4.36 3.90
CA CYS A 243 0.73 3.55 5.11
C CYS A 243 -0.59 3.81 5.84
N LEU A 244 -0.89 5.09 6.12
CA LEU A 244 -2.11 5.50 6.79
C LEU A 244 -3.38 5.18 5.98
N ARG A 245 -3.34 5.38 4.66
CA ARG A 245 -4.47 5.08 3.78
C ARG A 245 -4.75 3.60 3.64
N VAL A 246 -3.74 2.74 3.72
CA VAL A 246 -3.94 1.28 3.76
C VAL A 246 -4.40 0.83 5.15
N LEU A 247 -3.77 1.34 6.21
CA LEU A 247 -4.10 1.01 7.60
C LEU A 247 -5.57 1.27 7.92
N ARG A 248 -6.14 2.37 7.42
CA ARG A 248 -7.54 2.74 7.67
C ARG A 248 -8.52 1.63 7.25
N HIS A 249 -8.23 0.89 6.18
CA HIS A 249 -9.14 -0.13 5.65
C HIS A 249 -9.32 -1.29 6.61
N PHE A 250 -8.27 -1.67 7.33
CA PHE A 250 -8.34 -2.70 8.38
C PHE A 250 -9.00 -2.18 9.68
N GLY A 251 -9.06 -0.87 9.86
CA GLY A 251 -9.71 -0.19 10.98
C GLY A 251 -11.21 0.01 10.84
N GLU A 252 -11.80 -0.34 9.69
CA GLU A 252 -13.24 -0.25 9.44
C GLU A 252 -13.97 -1.50 9.94
N LYS A 253 -15.27 -1.38 10.23
CA LYS A 253 -16.08 -2.53 10.62
C LYS A 253 -16.40 -3.41 9.39
N PRO A 254 -16.48 -4.74 9.55
CA PRO A 254 -16.37 -5.51 10.80
C PRO A 254 -14.94 -5.84 11.26
N GLN A 255 -13.92 -5.60 10.45
CA GLN A 255 -12.53 -6.02 10.71
C GLN A 255 -11.93 -5.38 11.97
N ALA A 256 -12.37 -4.17 12.28
CA ALA A 256 -11.98 -3.43 13.46
C ALA A 256 -12.11 -4.26 14.76
N ASP A 257 -13.08 -5.17 14.84
CA ASP A 257 -13.34 -5.93 16.07
C ASP A 257 -12.17 -6.86 16.45
N CYS A 258 -11.45 -7.40 15.47
CA CYS A 258 -10.25 -8.22 15.70
C CYS A 258 -8.94 -7.44 15.51
N PHE A 259 -8.92 -6.42 14.64
CA PHE A 259 -7.69 -5.69 14.30
C PHE A 259 -7.34 -4.58 15.30
N ILE A 260 -8.32 -3.84 15.83
CA ILE A 260 -8.06 -2.79 16.83
C ILE A 260 -7.33 -3.33 18.07
N PRO A 261 -7.70 -4.48 18.67
CA PRO A 261 -6.95 -5.06 19.78
C PRO A 261 -5.47 -5.35 19.44
N ALA A 262 -5.18 -5.80 18.22
CA ALA A 262 -3.81 -6.07 17.77
C ALA A 262 -2.99 -4.78 17.66
N LEU A 263 -3.57 -3.71 17.09
CA LEU A 263 -2.95 -2.40 17.02
C LEU A 263 -2.67 -1.81 18.41
N VAL A 264 -3.58 -2.00 19.37
CA VAL A 264 -3.39 -1.57 20.77
C VAL A 264 -2.21 -2.30 21.41
N ARG A 265 -2.12 -3.63 21.26
CA ARG A 265 -0.96 -4.42 21.75
C ARG A 265 0.37 -3.97 21.15
N CYS A 266 0.35 -3.45 19.93
CA CYS A 266 1.55 -2.96 19.24
C CYS A 266 1.93 -1.51 19.62
N ASP A 267 1.22 -0.83 20.52
CA ASP A 267 1.38 0.60 20.80
C ASP A 267 1.24 1.47 19.54
N MET A 268 0.32 1.10 18.64
CA MET A 268 0.16 1.78 17.35
C MET A 268 -0.15 3.27 17.51
N LEU A 269 -0.95 3.66 18.50
CA LEU A 269 -1.32 5.07 18.70
C LEU A 269 -0.10 5.95 19.00
N LYS A 270 0.86 5.44 19.79
CA LYS A 270 2.13 6.11 20.04
C LYS A 270 2.98 6.19 18.77
N THR A 271 3.07 5.07 18.05
CA THR A 271 3.85 4.98 16.79
C THR A 271 3.34 5.97 15.75
N LEU A 272 2.02 6.09 15.59
CA LEU A 272 1.38 7.05 14.70
C LEU A 272 1.72 8.49 15.07
N TYR A 273 1.72 8.82 16.36
CA TYR A 273 2.08 10.16 16.84
C TYR A 273 3.55 10.49 16.57
N GLU A 274 4.47 9.58 16.89
CA GLU A 274 5.92 9.75 16.63
C GLU A 274 6.18 9.94 15.13
N SER A 275 5.52 9.13 14.29
CA SER A 275 5.63 9.22 12.83
C SER A 275 5.02 10.53 12.31
N LEU A 276 3.84 10.95 12.77
CA LEU A 276 3.24 12.23 12.38
C LEU A 276 4.18 13.40 12.66
N SER A 277 4.84 13.42 13.83
CA SER A 277 5.70 14.54 14.26
C SER A 277 6.88 14.83 13.32
N THR A 278 7.29 13.84 12.52
CA THR A 278 8.39 13.95 11.54
C THR A 278 7.92 14.20 10.11
N HIS A 279 6.61 14.12 9.85
CA HIS A 279 6.00 14.20 8.51
C HIS A 279 4.95 15.31 8.38
N VAL A 280 5.01 16.32 9.26
CA VAL A 280 4.12 17.48 9.23
C VAL A 280 4.53 18.42 8.09
N THR A 281 3.73 18.51 7.02
CA THR A 281 4.00 19.38 5.86
C THR A 281 3.05 20.57 5.77
N GLY A 282 1.86 20.49 6.38
CA GLY A 282 0.86 21.56 6.35
C GLY A 282 0.14 21.72 5.01
N ASP A 283 0.18 20.71 4.15
CA ASP A 283 -0.35 20.77 2.80
C ASP A 283 -1.49 19.78 2.53
N HIS A 284 -1.95 19.79 1.28
CA HIS A 284 -2.97 18.86 0.80
C HIS A 284 -2.56 17.39 0.93
N GLN A 285 -1.27 17.05 0.80
CA GLN A 285 -0.81 15.66 0.90
C GLN A 285 -0.95 15.13 2.32
N GLU A 286 -0.61 15.96 3.32
CA GLU A 286 -0.86 15.62 4.72
C GLU A 286 -2.35 15.40 4.99
N TRP A 287 -3.22 16.28 4.46
CA TRP A 287 -4.66 16.10 4.58
C TRP A 287 -5.11 14.75 3.98
N MET A 288 -4.66 14.43 2.77
CA MET A 288 -5.00 13.17 2.10
C MET A 288 -4.45 11.92 2.84
N ALA A 289 -3.43 12.08 3.66
CA ALA A 289 -2.94 11.02 4.55
C ALA A 289 -3.87 10.82 5.76
N ILE A 290 -4.27 11.91 6.44
CA ILE A 290 -4.95 11.81 7.74
C ILE A 290 -6.47 11.85 7.67
N HIS A 291 -7.08 12.48 6.65
CA HIS A 291 -8.49 12.91 6.67
C HIS A 291 -9.53 11.85 7.04
N LYS A 292 -9.29 10.56 6.73
CA LYS A 292 -10.21 9.45 7.05
C LYS A 292 -9.82 8.63 8.29
N LEU A 293 -8.83 9.07 9.08
CA LEU A 293 -8.34 8.32 10.24
C LEU A 293 -9.16 8.51 11.51
N ALA A 294 -10.07 9.48 11.58
CA ALA A 294 -10.78 9.84 12.80
C ALA A 294 -11.42 8.64 13.51
N THR A 295 -12.12 7.77 12.77
CA THR A 295 -12.79 6.58 13.31
C THR A 295 -11.80 5.57 13.87
N LEU A 296 -10.70 5.30 13.14
CA LEU A 296 -9.64 4.39 13.58
C LEU A 296 -8.97 4.92 14.86
N LEU A 297 -8.53 6.19 14.84
CA LEU A 297 -7.86 6.82 15.98
C LEU A 297 -8.76 6.86 17.21
N ARG A 298 -10.06 7.13 17.03
CA ARG A 298 -11.05 7.10 18.11
C ARG A 298 -11.19 5.69 18.71
N ALA A 299 -11.24 4.66 17.87
CA ALA A 299 -11.29 3.27 18.32
C ALA A 299 -10.02 2.87 19.08
N LEU A 300 -8.84 3.20 18.53
CA LEU A 300 -7.55 2.98 19.17
C LEU A 300 -7.46 3.67 20.53
N PHE A 301 -7.77 4.97 20.59
CA PHE A 301 -7.76 5.74 21.83
C PHE A 301 -8.67 5.11 22.89
N THR A 302 -9.92 4.82 22.53
CA THR A 302 -10.90 4.25 23.48
C THR A 302 -10.46 2.89 24.02
N LYS A 303 -9.71 2.10 23.24
CA LYS A 303 -9.21 0.79 23.65
C LYS A 303 -7.83 0.84 24.33
N SER A 304 -7.03 1.89 24.08
CA SER A 304 -5.68 2.04 24.65
C SER A 304 -5.67 2.74 26.01
N VAL A 305 -6.71 3.52 26.33
CA VAL A 305 -6.78 4.30 27.57
C VAL A 305 -7.41 3.48 28.68
N GLU A 306 -6.57 2.98 29.58
CA GLU A 306 -7.02 2.42 30.85
C GLU A 306 -7.22 3.54 31.88
N MET A 307 -8.48 3.81 32.25
CA MET A 307 -8.82 4.91 33.17
C MET A 307 -8.19 4.77 34.58
N THR A 308 -7.74 3.58 34.96
CA THR A 308 -7.10 3.30 36.24
C THR A 308 -5.58 3.48 36.21
N SER A 309 -4.92 3.39 35.06
CA SER A 309 -3.47 3.33 34.93
C SER A 309 -2.84 4.70 34.58
N PRO A 310 -1.85 5.18 35.35
CA PRO A 310 -1.11 6.38 34.98
C PRO A 310 -0.33 6.27 33.67
N LYS A 311 -0.02 5.04 33.24
CA LYS A 311 0.81 4.78 32.05
C LYS A 311 0.09 5.10 30.75
N THR A 312 -1.24 5.12 30.73
CA THR A 312 -2.06 5.16 29.51
C THR A 312 -2.82 6.48 29.34
N TYR A 313 -3.07 7.27 30.39
CA TYR A 313 -3.78 8.54 30.22
C TYR A 313 -2.99 9.58 29.40
N LYS A 314 -1.64 9.49 29.39
CA LYS A 314 -0.79 10.32 28.54
C LYS A 314 -1.07 10.13 27.05
N HIS A 315 -1.70 9.02 26.67
CA HIS A 315 -2.10 8.76 25.28
C HIS A 315 -3.17 9.73 24.77
N ILE A 316 -3.70 10.65 25.60
CA ILE A 316 -4.58 11.73 25.16
C ILE A 316 -3.88 12.75 24.25
N GLU A 317 -2.56 12.95 24.41
CA GLU A 317 -1.79 13.86 23.56
C GLU A 317 -1.75 13.39 22.10
N TYR A 318 -1.68 12.08 21.90
CA TYR A 318 -1.56 11.47 20.58
C TYR A 318 -2.74 11.78 19.66
N PRO A 319 -4.02 11.53 20.03
CA PRO A 319 -5.16 11.92 19.20
C PRO A 319 -5.31 13.44 19.13
N LEU A 320 -4.95 14.21 20.17
CA LEU A 320 -5.04 15.69 20.12
C LEU A 320 -4.13 16.27 19.04
N ALA A 321 -2.93 15.70 18.84
CA ALA A 321 -2.04 16.09 17.75
C ALA A 321 -2.70 15.88 16.38
N PHE A 322 -3.23 14.68 16.10
CA PHE A 322 -3.93 14.39 14.85
C PHE A 322 -5.17 15.27 14.66
N MET A 323 -5.96 15.46 15.71
CA MET A 323 -7.15 16.31 15.68
C MET A 323 -6.78 17.77 15.37
N SER A 324 -5.67 18.27 15.94
CA SER A 324 -5.18 19.63 15.69
C SER A 324 -4.82 19.80 14.22
N ARG A 325 -4.06 18.86 13.65
CA ARG A 325 -3.71 18.85 12.22
C ARG A 325 -4.95 18.77 11.33
N ALA A 326 -5.88 17.87 11.64
CA ALA A 326 -7.14 17.75 10.89
C ALA A 326 -7.97 19.04 10.96
N ALA A 327 -7.95 19.74 12.09
CA ALA A 327 -8.66 21.00 12.27
C ALA A 327 -8.05 22.15 11.46
N THR A 328 -6.72 22.19 11.33
CA THR A 328 -6.06 23.21 10.51
C THR A 328 -6.20 22.95 9.02
N LEU A 329 -6.19 21.67 8.60
CA LEU A 329 -6.18 21.28 7.19
C LEU A 329 -7.58 21.08 6.59
N GLY A 330 -8.53 20.55 7.36
CA GLY A 330 -9.87 20.22 6.89
C GLY A 330 -10.62 21.40 6.24
N PRO A 331 -10.66 22.60 6.87
CA PRO A 331 -11.30 23.77 6.27
C PRO A 331 -10.73 24.23 4.93
N GLN A 332 -9.46 23.88 4.64
CA GLN A 332 -8.76 24.25 3.40
C GLN A 332 -8.92 23.19 2.30
N HIS A 333 -9.00 21.92 2.68
CA HIS A 333 -8.76 20.80 1.76
C HIS A 333 -9.87 19.75 1.72
N ASP A 334 -10.86 19.81 2.61
CA ASP A 334 -12.02 18.91 2.55
C ASP A 334 -13.00 19.34 1.45
N SER A 335 -13.94 18.45 1.10
CA SER A 335 -15.03 18.81 0.20
C SER A 335 -15.93 19.88 0.81
N ILE A 336 -16.67 20.60 -0.04
CA ILE A 336 -17.64 21.62 0.36
C ILE A 336 -18.66 21.05 1.37
N ASP A 337 -19.05 19.79 1.19
CA ASP A 337 -19.98 19.09 2.07
C ASP A 337 -19.39 18.71 3.44
N GLY A 338 -18.05 18.79 3.60
CA GLY A 338 -17.38 18.53 4.88
C GLY A 338 -17.36 17.06 5.30
N VAL A 339 -17.43 16.15 4.33
CA VAL A 339 -17.62 14.71 4.59
C VAL A 339 -16.55 14.17 5.54
N CYS A 340 -15.29 14.56 5.40
CA CYS A 340 -14.23 14.04 6.26
C CYS A 340 -14.18 14.78 7.60
N THR A 341 -14.37 16.10 7.58
CA THR A 341 -14.45 16.98 8.76
C THR A 341 -15.51 16.50 9.75
N ASP A 342 -16.65 15.99 9.23
CA ASP A 342 -17.73 15.45 10.05
C ASP A 342 -17.35 14.20 10.86
N HIS A 343 -16.31 13.47 10.45
CA HIS A 343 -15.81 12.35 11.24
C HIS A 343 -14.91 12.81 12.40
N TRP A 344 -14.28 13.98 12.28
CA TRP A 344 -13.37 14.52 13.31
C TRP A 344 -14.10 15.24 14.44
N VAL A 345 -15.21 15.92 14.14
CA VAL A 345 -15.99 16.68 15.14
C VAL A 345 -16.46 15.79 16.32
N PRO A 346 -17.06 14.60 16.09
CA PRO A 346 -17.46 13.70 17.19
C PRO A 346 -16.28 13.15 18.01
N PHE A 347 -15.05 13.24 17.49
CA PHE A 347 -13.87 12.83 18.25
C PHE A 347 -13.59 13.81 19.40
N CYS A 348 -13.80 15.12 19.19
CA CYS A 348 -13.75 16.12 20.26
C CYS A 348 -14.68 15.76 21.42
N ASP A 349 -15.91 15.35 21.11
CA ASP A 349 -16.89 14.92 22.12
C ASP A 349 -16.44 13.69 22.90
N THR A 350 -15.74 12.76 22.26
CA THR A 350 -15.18 11.58 22.92
C THR A 350 -14.08 11.94 23.90
N ILE A 351 -13.22 12.92 23.55
CA ILE A 351 -12.20 13.46 24.44
C ILE A 351 -12.86 14.19 25.61
N CYS A 352 -13.83 15.07 25.35
CA CYS A 352 -14.59 15.77 26.39
C CYS A 352 -15.20 14.79 27.41
N GLN A 353 -15.91 13.77 26.92
CA GLN A 353 -16.51 12.75 27.78
C GLN A 353 -15.46 11.98 28.59
N HIS A 354 -14.28 11.71 28.04
CA HIS A 354 -13.20 11.06 28.78
C HIS A 354 -12.68 11.92 29.93
N VAL A 355 -12.41 13.20 29.68
CA VAL A 355 -11.92 14.11 30.72
C VAL A 355 -12.96 14.29 31.84
N LEU A 356 -14.23 14.46 31.46
CA LEU A 356 -15.32 14.69 32.41
C LEU A 356 -15.66 13.48 33.30
N LYS A 357 -15.18 12.26 32.97
CA LYS A 357 -15.31 11.09 33.87
C LYS A 357 -14.46 11.22 35.13
N PHE A 358 -13.45 12.08 35.14
CA PHE A 358 -12.55 12.25 36.26
C PHE A 358 -12.98 13.44 37.13
N ARG A 359 -12.82 13.27 38.46
CA ARG A 359 -13.08 14.34 39.42
C ARG A 359 -12.17 15.53 39.16
N GLN A 360 -12.71 16.73 39.31
CA GLN A 360 -11.97 17.99 39.21
C GLN A 360 -10.77 17.97 40.18
N GLY A 361 -9.62 18.47 39.74
CA GLY A 361 -8.39 18.50 40.53
C GLY A 361 -7.68 17.15 40.69
N SER A 362 -8.26 16.05 40.21
CA SER A 362 -7.52 14.77 40.19
C SER A 362 -6.29 14.89 39.27
N PRO A 363 -5.12 14.32 39.63
CA PRO A 363 -3.91 14.43 38.82
C PRO A 363 -4.11 14.00 37.36
N LYS A 364 -4.96 12.98 37.14
CA LYS A 364 -5.34 12.49 35.81
C LYS A 364 -6.08 13.56 35.00
N ARG A 365 -7.09 14.20 35.60
CA ARG A 365 -7.84 15.28 34.94
C ARG A 365 -6.97 16.49 34.67
N VAL A 366 -6.14 16.89 35.64
CA VAL A 366 -5.20 18.03 35.48
C VAL A 366 -4.27 17.80 34.29
N PHE A 367 -3.70 16.60 34.16
CA PHE A 367 -2.85 16.28 33.02
C PHE A 367 -3.61 16.35 31.68
N MET A 368 -4.81 15.74 31.61
CA MET A 368 -5.61 15.76 30.40
C MET A 368 -6.02 17.18 29.99
N GLU A 369 -6.38 18.01 30.96
CA GLU A 369 -6.68 19.43 30.73
C GLU A 369 -5.45 20.18 30.22
N GLU A 370 -4.26 19.88 30.75
CA GLU A 370 -3.02 20.49 30.27
C GLU A 370 -2.68 20.09 28.83
N ALA A 371 -2.84 18.81 28.50
CA ALA A 371 -2.70 18.34 27.12
C ALA A 371 -3.70 19.05 26.18
N ILE A 372 -4.96 19.26 26.61
CA ILE A 372 -5.93 20.03 25.83
C ILE A 372 -5.46 21.48 25.67
N ARG A 373 -5.00 22.15 26.75
CA ARG A 373 -4.49 23.53 26.67
C ARG A 373 -3.35 23.66 25.67
N HIS A 374 -2.42 22.70 25.66
CA HIS A 374 -1.26 22.68 24.77
C HIS A 374 -1.66 22.76 23.29
N TYR A 375 -2.72 22.05 22.88
CA TYR A 375 -3.18 22.05 21.49
C TYR A 375 -4.28 23.07 21.18
N LEU A 376 -5.03 23.54 22.18
CA LEU A 376 -6.22 24.37 21.99
C LEU A 376 -5.89 25.73 21.35
N GLN A 377 -5.02 26.52 21.98
CA GLN A 377 -4.75 27.87 21.52
C GLN A 377 -4.07 27.89 20.13
N PRO A 378 -3.01 27.09 19.87
CA PRO A 378 -2.39 27.06 18.54
C PRO A 378 -3.37 26.68 17.42
N THR A 379 -4.30 25.76 17.69
CA THR A 379 -5.30 25.34 16.70
C THR A 379 -6.32 26.45 16.44
N ILE A 380 -6.80 27.13 17.48
CA ILE A 380 -7.71 28.27 17.36
C ILE A 380 -7.06 29.42 16.58
N ASP A 381 -5.79 29.73 16.87
CA ASP A 381 -5.06 30.80 16.19
C ASP A 381 -4.86 30.48 14.71
N SER A 382 -4.55 29.22 14.38
CA SER A 382 -4.44 28.76 12.99
C SER A 382 -5.76 28.86 12.24
N LEU A 383 -6.87 28.46 12.88
CA LEU A 383 -8.22 28.61 12.33
C LEU A 383 -8.58 30.08 12.10
N ASN A 384 -8.25 30.97 13.02
CA ASN A 384 -8.50 32.40 12.87
C ASN A 384 -7.66 33.02 11.76
N THR A 385 -6.39 32.62 11.64
CA THR A 385 -5.48 33.05 10.56
C THR A 385 -6.04 32.67 9.19
N TYR A 386 -6.44 31.41 9.02
CA TYR A 386 -7.10 30.95 7.80
C TYR A 386 -8.32 31.79 7.44
N ARG A 387 -9.17 32.10 8.44
CA ARG A 387 -10.36 32.92 8.27
C ARG A 387 -10.02 34.35 7.83
N SER A 388 -8.96 34.94 8.38
CA SER A 388 -8.53 36.30 7.99
C SER A 388 -7.92 36.35 6.59
N GLU A 389 -7.20 35.30 6.18
CA GLU A 389 -6.54 35.22 4.87
C GLU A 389 -7.51 34.88 3.73
N ASN A 390 -8.68 34.30 4.04
CA ASN A 390 -9.65 33.84 3.04
C ASN A 390 -11.04 34.46 3.23
N PRO A 391 -11.19 35.80 3.19
CA PRO A 391 -12.48 36.46 3.41
C PRO A 391 -13.53 36.14 2.33
N GLU A 392 -13.11 35.81 1.10
CA GLU A 392 -14.06 35.45 0.02
C GLU A 392 -14.63 34.03 0.18
N SER A 393 -13.98 33.17 0.97
CA SER A 393 -14.49 31.83 1.32
C SER A 393 -15.74 31.88 2.22
N HIS A 394 -16.11 33.07 2.73
CA HIS A 394 -17.25 33.29 3.60
C HIS A 394 -18.60 32.87 3.02
N ILE A 395 -18.74 32.81 1.69
CA ILE A 395 -20.03 32.53 1.04
C ILE A 395 -20.26 31.02 0.85
N ASN A 396 -19.21 30.20 0.64
CA ASN A 396 -19.36 28.75 0.34
C ASN A 396 -18.45 27.79 1.13
N ASN A 397 -17.34 28.22 1.75
CA ASN A 397 -16.35 27.35 2.43
C ASN A 397 -16.33 27.51 3.98
N ASN A 398 -17.18 28.37 4.54
CA ASN A 398 -17.23 28.68 5.97
C ASN A 398 -17.82 27.55 6.85
N TYR A 399 -18.42 26.54 6.23
CA TYR A 399 -19.12 25.48 6.94
C TYR A 399 -18.16 24.56 7.72
N ASN A 400 -17.10 24.08 7.06
CA ASN A 400 -16.10 23.19 7.68
C ASN A 400 -15.28 23.91 8.76
N TRP A 401 -14.94 25.18 8.50
CA TRP A 401 -14.30 26.04 9.49
C TRP A 401 -15.19 26.20 10.73
N THR A 402 -16.46 26.59 10.56
CA THR A 402 -17.38 26.85 11.67
C THR A 402 -17.59 25.59 12.52
N LYS A 403 -17.80 24.44 11.88
CA LYS A 403 -17.92 23.14 12.56
C LYS A 403 -16.69 22.81 13.41
N THR A 404 -15.52 22.92 12.79
CA THR A 404 -14.25 22.64 13.46
C THR A 404 -14.03 23.59 14.62
N MET A 405 -14.18 24.90 14.41
CA MET A 405 -14.05 25.92 15.44
C MET A 405 -15.00 25.67 16.62
N ASN A 406 -16.27 25.37 16.34
CA ASN A 406 -17.24 25.06 17.39
C ASN A 406 -16.87 23.80 18.19
N ALA A 407 -16.34 22.77 17.54
CA ALA A 407 -15.88 21.55 18.19
C ALA A 407 -14.70 21.82 19.14
N TRP A 408 -13.74 22.65 18.71
CA TRP A 408 -12.58 23.04 19.51
C TRP A 408 -12.94 23.98 20.66
N ILE A 409 -13.85 24.94 20.44
CA ILE A 409 -14.41 25.77 21.53
C ILE A 409 -15.12 24.87 22.56
N LYS A 410 -15.91 23.89 22.11
CA LYS A 410 -16.57 22.93 23.00
C LYS A 410 -15.56 22.11 23.80
N LEU A 411 -14.46 21.67 23.18
CA LEU A 411 -13.35 21.01 23.87
C LEU A 411 -12.72 21.92 24.93
N GLY A 412 -12.49 23.20 24.61
CA GLY A 412 -11.97 24.19 25.56
C GLY A 412 -12.89 24.43 26.77
N LYS A 413 -14.21 24.33 26.61
CA LYS A 413 -15.17 24.49 27.73
C LYS A 413 -14.97 23.44 28.83
N VAL A 414 -14.43 22.27 28.51
CA VAL A 414 -14.12 21.22 29.50
C VAL A 414 -13.13 21.73 30.55
N LEU A 415 -12.21 22.61 30.18
CA LEU A 415 -11.23 23.23 31.08
C LEU A 415 -11.87 24.10 32.17
N THR A 416 -13.11 24.54 31.95
CA THR A 416 -13.86 25.43 32.85
C THR A 416 -15.09 24.76 33.47
N SER A 417 -15.40 23.52 33.06
CA SER A 417 -16.56 22.78 33.55
C SER A 417 -16.28 22.26 34.95
N ARG A 418 -17.15 22.55 35.92
CA ARG A 418 -17.00 22.10 37.31
C ARG A 418 -17.30 20.61 37.42
#